data_AF-A0A152A3H5-F1
#
_entry.id   AF-A0A152A3H5-F1
#
_cell.length_a   1.000
_cell.length_b   1.000
_cell.length_c   1.000
_cell.angle_alpha   90.00
_cell.angle_beta   90.00
_cell.angle_gamma   90.00
#
_symmetry.space_group_name_H-M   'P 1'
#
loop_
_entity.id
_entity.type
_entity.pdbx_description
1 polymer ?
#
loop_
_entity_poly.entity_id
_entity_poly.type
_entity_poly.pdbx_seq_one_letter_code
_entity_poly.pdbx_strand_id
1 'polypeptide(L)'
;MGFLGNIIRGILNFTYVILSSCCACVFFMFPPLVMIRPFSKTLYYKINNKVAGSWFRYLIFQTQVVNQTTVKLHGSEQLKPNESVILMMNHPSEIDWLYSWVLANRVGSTSCIKVILKDQIKYVPGIGWGCDNLDFVYLTRHWEFDEQHIQYKMELYTETHTKPWLVIFPEGTDFDKDKQLKSWAFSEKNGHPKFNNVLLPRHKGLHACIEPLRTHQNLDAIYDITIGYESKPTIFTCMIGTNPTVNIDIKRIPISEVPKEEDALQKWIYNLYDKKDKLLQQFKDNGNQFPSPYIIPKVGLDVYFFSILWYTFMIMAFYLMSQHTLLLYYFIAVVLFFISSSRFKSLREFRGLQLPQHTKKQ
;
A
#
# COMPACT_ATOMS: atom_id res chain seq x y z
N MET A 1 11.14 -9.41 -27.91
CA MET A 1 10.97 -10.76 -27.34
C MET A 1 9.58 -11.24 -27.69
N GLY A 2 9.40 -12.49 -28.12
CA GLY A 2 8.07 -13.07 -28.36
C GLY A 2 7.27 -13.22 -27.06
N PHE A 3 5.97 -13.53 -27.16
CA PHE A 3 5.05 -13.70 -26.02
C PHE A 3 5.60 -14.66 -24.94
N LEU A 4 6.19 -15.79 -25.34
CA LEU A 4 6.83 -16.75 -24.43
C LEU A 4 8.00 -16.12 -23.65
N GLY A 5 8.80 -15.26 -24.29
CA GLY A 5 9.89 -14.54 -23.62
C GLY A 5 9.39 -13.58 -22.55
N ASN A 6 8.25 -12.91 -22.81
CA ASN A 6 7.62 -12.02 -21.81
C ASN A 6 7.08 -12.81 -20.61
N ILE A 7 6.54 -14.02 -20.82
CA ILE A 7 6.11 -14.91 -19.74
C ILE A 7 7.30 -15.34 -18.89
N ILE A 8 8.38 -15.83 -19.51
CA ILE A 8 9.58 -16.27 -18.78
C ILE A 8 10.16 -15.12 -17.95
N ARG A 9 10.31 -13.94 -18.57
CA ARG A 9 10.75 -12.72 -17.87
C ARG A 9 9.83 -12.39 -16.70
N GLY A 10 8.51 -12.44 -16.88
CA GLY A 10 7.55 -12.14 -15.82
C GLY A 10 7.65 -13.11 -14.64
N ILE A 11 7.81 -14.40 -14.91
CA ILE A 11 8.00 -15.43 -13.87
C ILE A 11 9.31 -15.19 -13.11
N LEU A 12 10.41 -14.90 -13.82
CA LEU A 12 11.70 -14.61 -13.19
C LEU A 12 11.63 -13.36 -12.32
N ASN A 13 11.01 -12.28 -12.82
CA ASN A 13 10.83 -11.04 -12.08
C ASN A 13 9.99 -11.27 -10.81
N PHE A 14 8.87 -11.98 -10.92
CA PHE A 14 8.03 -12.30 -9.76
C PHE A 14 8.77 -13.14 -8.72
N THR A 15 9.46 -14.19 -9.19
CA THR A 15 10.26 -15.05 -8.32
C THR A 15 11.31 -14.23 -7.56
N TYR A 16 11.99 -13.32 -8.26
CA TYR A 16 12.95 -12.41 -7.64
C TYR A 16 12.27 -11.47 -6.64
N VAL A 17 11.10 -10.89 -6.95
CA VAL A 17 10.34 -10.03 -6.02
C VAL A 17 10.02 -10.77 -4.72
N ILE A 18 9.53 -12.01 -4.81
CA ILE A 18 9.24 -12.83 -3.63
C ILE A 18 10.52 -13.15 -2.86
N LEU A 19 11.56 -13.65 -3.53
CA LEU A 19 12.83 -14.01 -2.88
C LEU A 19 13.52 -12.81 -2.23
N SER A 20 13.53 -11.65 -2.90
CA SER A 20 14.09 -10.41 -2.35
C SER A 20 13.31 -9.91 -1.14
N SER A 21 11.97 -10.03 -1.13
CA SER A 21 11.16 -9.69 0.05
C SER A 21 11.44 -10.64 1.24
N CYS A 22 11.63 -11.94 0.98
CA CYS A 22 12.03 -12.90 2.00
C CYS A 22 13.43 -12.57 2.57
N CYS A 23 14.41 -12.33 1.70
CA CYS A 23 15.76 -11.96 2.11
C CYS A 23 15.78 -10.62 2.87
N ALA A 24 14.97 -9.65 2.47
CA ALA A 24 14.81 -8.39 3.19
C ALA A 24 14.28 -8.62 4.61
N CYS A 25 13.27 -9.48 4.77
CA CYS A 25 12.73 -9.81 6.07
C CYS A 25 13.77 -10.52 6.96
N VAL A 26 14.49 -11.49 6.41
CA VAL A 26 15.44 -12.33 7.17
C VAL A 26 16.72 -11.57 7.54
N PHE A 27 17.31 -10.85 6.60
CA PHE A 27 18.64 -10.25 6.79
C PHE A 27 18.58 -8.79 7.25
N PHE A 28 17.50 -8.06 6.97
CA PHE A 28 17.41 -6.63 7.32
C PHE A 28 16.34 -6.29 8.34
N MET A 29 15.18 -6.95 8.35
CA MET A 29 14.09 -6.62 9.29
C MET A 29 14.08 -7.45 10.57
N PHE A 30 14.49 -8.72 10.50
CA PHE A 30 14.55 -9.60 11.67
C PHE A 30 15.62 -9.18 12.69
N PRO A 31 16.86 -8.77 12.32
CA PRO A 31 17.84 -8.36 13.32
C PRO A 31 17.39 -7.14 14.14
N PRO A 32 16.86 -6.04 13.56
CA PRO A 32 16.25 -4.95 14.34
C PRO A 32 15.06 -5.38 15.20
N LEU A 33 14.26 -6.36 14.75
CA LEU A 33 13.14 -6.89 15.54
C LEU A 33 13.61 -7.49 16.87
N VAL A 34 14.72 -8.22 16.86
CA VAL A 34 15.24 -8.89 18.06
C VAL A 34 16.15 -7.96 18.87
N MET A 35 17.01 -7.18 18.21
CA MET A 35 18.06 -6.42 18.88
C MET A 35 17.68 -4.98 19.23
N ILE A 36 16.75 -4.36 18.49
CA ILE A 36 16.45 -2.93 18.63
C ILE A 36 15.07 -2.69 19.20
N ARG A 37 14.04 -3.39 18.69
CA ARG A 37 12.65 -3.19 19.12
C ARG A 37 12.44 -3.27 20.64
N PRO A 38 13.07 -4.18 21.40
CA PRO A 38 12.90 -4.23 22.87
C PRO A 38 13.34 -2.96 23.59
N PHE A 39 14.29 -2.21 23.02
CA PHE A 39 14.85 -0.99 23.63
C PHE A 39 14.29 0.29 23.00
N SER A 40 13.94 0.27 21.71
CA SER A 40 13.37 1.43 21.01
C SER A 40 12.47 1.02 19.84
N LYS A 41 11.15 1.17 20.02
CA LYS A 41 10.16 0.99 18.94
C LYS A 41 10.38 2.00 17.81
N THR A 42 10.62 3.26 18.15
CA THR A 42 10.84 4.35 17.19
C THR A 42 12.02 4.07 16.27
N LEU A 43 13.17 3.65 16.83
CA LEU A 43 14.33 3.31 16.01
C LEU A 43 14.09 2.07 15.15
N TYR A 44 13.44 1.04 15.70
CA TYR A 44 13.02 -0.15 14.96
C TYR A 44 12.19 0.19 13.72
N TYR A 45 11.13 0.99 13.87
CA TYR A 45 10.31 1.40 12.75
C TYR A 45 11.06 2.28 11.76
N LYS A 46 11.88 3.22 12.24
CA LYS A 46 12.69 4.07 11.37
C LYS A 46 13.61 3.23 10.47
N ILE A 47 14.26 2.21 11.01
CA ILE A 47 15.14 1.30 10.25
C ILE A 47 14.32 0.50 9.23
N ASN A 48 13.25 -0.17 9.68
CA ASN A 48 12.43 -1.01 8.79
C ASN A 48 11.77 -0.19 7.67
N ASN A 49 11.28 1.00 7.98
CA ASN A 49 10.73 1.94 7.00
C ASN A 49 11.77 2.35 5.95
N LYS A 50 13.05 2.51 6.33
CA LYS A 50 14.14 2.80 5.38
C LYS A 50 14.47 1.59 4.50
N VAL A 51 14.53 0.38 5.08
CA VAL A 51 14.71 -0.87 4.33
C VAL A 51 13.56 -1.09 3.34
N ALA A 52 12.32 -0.92 3.78
CA ALA A 52 11.17 -1.04 2.90
C ALA A 52 11.16 0.04 1.82
N GLY A 53 11.50 1.29 2.16
CA GLY A 53 11.61 2.36 1.18
C GLY A 53 12.65 2.10 0.08
N SER A 54 13.76 1.41 0.37
CA SER A 54 14.70 1.00 -0.67
C SER A 54 14.14 -0.14 -1.52
N TRP A 55 13.43 -1.10 -0.91
CA TRP A 55 12.79 -2.20 -1.63
C TRP A 55 11.62 -1.72 -2.53
N PHE A 56 10.82 -0.77 -2.07
CA PHE A 56 9.76 -0.14 -2.87
C PHE A 56 10.33 0.59 -4.09
N ARG A 57 11.51 1.24 -3.98
CA ARG A 57 12.21 1.80 -5.14
C ARG A 57 12.65 0.73 -6.14
N TYR A 58 13.13 -0.41 -5.65
CA TYR A 58 13.39 -1.56 -6.51
C TYR A 58 12.11 -2.02 -7.25
N LEU A 59 10.93 -2.01 -6.60
CA LEU A 59 9.68 -2.33 -7.30
C LEU A 59 9.24 -1.26 -8.29
N ILE A 60 9.49 0.02 -8.02
CA ILE A 60 9.30 1.09 -9.00
C ILE A 60 10.17 0.82 -10.25
N PHE A 61 11.43 0.40 -10.07
CA PHE A 61 12.29 0.00 -11.19
C PHE A 61 11.71 -1.18 -11.98
N GLN A 62 11.23 -2.23 -11.31
CA GLN A 62 10.58 -3.35 -11.99
C GLN A 62 9.41 -2.90 -12.86
N THR A 63 8.53 -2.07 -12.30
CA THR A 63 7.32 -1.61 -13.00
C THR A 63 7.64 -0.64 -14.14
N GLN A 64 8.37 0.44 -13.88
CA GLN A 64 8.55 1.52 -14.86
C GLN A 64 9.72 1.30 -15.82
N VAL A 65 10.77 0.58 -15.40
CA VAL A 65 11.98 0.38 -16.23
C VAL A 65 11.96 -0.99 -16.90
N VAL A 66 11.80 -2.07 -16.13
CA VAL A 66 11.84 -3.44 -16.68
C VAL A 66 10.57 -3.77 -17.48
N ASN A 67 9.41 -3.44 -16.91
CA ASN A 67 8.11 -3.72 -17.50
C ASN A 67 7.54 -2.56 -18.33
N GLN A 68 8.28 -1.44 -18.41
CA GLN A 68 7.98 -0.29 -19.27
C GLN A 68 6.59 0.33 -19.02
N THR A 69 6.08 0.23 -17.79
CA THR A 69 4.81 0.89 -17.43
C THR A 69 4.99 2.40 -17.40
N THR A 70 4.23 3.09 -18.24
CA THR A 70 4.14 4.55 -18.29
C THR A 70 3.12 5.03 -17.27
N VAL A 71 3.52 5.94 -16.40
CA VAL A 71 2.63 6.56 -15.41
C VAL A 71 2.43 8.03 -15.81
N LYS A 72 1.21 8.39 -16.18
CA LYS A 72 0.79 9.77 -16.48
C LYS A 72 0.20 10.38 -15.21
N LEU A 73 0.81 11.44 -14.70
CA LEU A 73 0.38 12.11 -13.48
C LEU A 73 -0.24 13.47 -13.79
N HIS A 74 -1.47 13.66 -13.33
CA HIS A 74 -2.20 14.91 -13.34
C HIS A 74 -2.24 15.46 -11.90
N GLY A 75 -2.04 16.77 -11.72
CA GLY A 75 -2.03 17.40 -10.38
C GLY A 75 -0.78 17.09 -9.54
N SER A 76 0.33 16.68 -10.16
CA SER A 76 1.54 16.22 -9.45
C SER A 76 2.21 17.28 -8.57
N GLU A 77 1.99 18.57 -8.85
CA GLU A 77 2.45 19.73 -8.08
C GLU A 77 1.78 19.87 -6.70
N GLN A 78 0.68 19.15 -6.50
CA GLN A 78 -0.06 19.11 -5.24
C GLN A 78 0.61 18.21 -4.20
N LEU A 79 1.44 17.26 -4.62
CA LEU A 79 2.23 16.41 -3.71
C LEU A 79 3.25 17.28 -2.98
N LYS A 80 3.31 17.17 -1.65
CA LYS A 80 4.26 17.91 -0.80
C LYS A 80 5.18 16.97 -0.04
N PRO A 81 6.47 17.34 0.13
CA PRO A 81 7.39 16.58 0.96
C PRO A 81 7.05 16.74 2.44
N ASN A 82 7.45 15.74 3.23
CA ASN A 82 7.40 15.77 4.69
C ASN A 82 5.98 15.91 5.31
N GLU A 83 4.93 15.58 4.55
CA GLU A 83 3.56 15.49 5.03
C GLU A 83 3.22 14.07 5.54
N SER A 84 2.37 14.01 6.57
CA SER A 84 1.57 12.87 6.95
C SER A 84 0.22 12.93 6.22
N VAL A 85 -0.11 11.91 5.43
CA VAL A 85 -1.29 11.93 4.55
C VAL A 85 -2.02 10.61 4.52
N ILE A 86 -3.32 10.67 4.21
CA ILE A 86 -4.10 9.53 3.75
C ILE A 86 -4.19 9.61 2.23
N LEU A 87 -3.73 8.58 1.54
CA LEU A 87 -3.92 8.38 0.10
C LEU A 87 -5.25 7.66 -0.10
N MET A 88 -6.31 8.42 -0.40
CA MET A 88 -7.65 7.88 -0.64
C MET A 88 -7.83 7.61 -2.13
N MET A 89 -7.86 6.33 -2.48
CA MET A 89 -7.80 5.87 -3.87
C MET A 89 -9.11 5.16 -4.26
N ASN A 90 -9.57 5.33 -5.50
CA ASN A 90 -10.47 4.35 -6.11
C ASN A 90 -9.72 3.04 -6.35
N HIS A 91 -10.45 1.92 -6.47
CA HIS A 91 -9.87 0.59 -6.54
C HIS A 91 -10.22 -0.19 -7.82
N PRO A 92 -9.79 0.23 -9.02
CA PRO A 92 -10.07 -0.50 -10.25
C PRO A 92 -9.34 -1.85 -10.37
N SER A 93 -8.19 -2.07 -9.71
CA SER A 93 -7.37 -3.28 -9.84
C SER A 93 -6.65 -3.70 -8.56
N GLU A 94 -6.33 -4.99 -8.44
CA GLU A 94 -5.52 -5.54 -7.34
C GLU A 94 -4.09 -4.97 -7.25
N ILE A 95 -3.61 -4.24 -8.25
CA ILE A 95 -2.25 -3.65 -8.29
C ILE A 95 -2.23 -2.14 -7.96
N ASP A 96 -3.37 -1.51 -7.69
CA ASP A 96 -3.46 -0.04 -7.55
C ASP A 96 -2.51 0.53 -6.49
N TRP A 97 -2.31 -0.20 -5.41
CA TRP A 97 -1.44 0.18 -4.29
C TRP A 97 0.03 0.33 -4.70
N LEU A 98 0.50 -0.30 -5.78
CA LEU A 98 1.87 -0.14 -6.29
C LEU A 98 2.15 1.32 -6.67
N TYR A 99 1.15 2.02 -7.20
CA TYR A 99 1.33 3.41 -7.65
C TYR A 99 1.45 4.41 -6.50
N SER A 100 1.02 4.05 -5.29
CA SER A 100 1.29 4.86 -4.09
C SER A 100 2.79 5.08 -3.88
N TRP A 101 3.62 4.08 -4.21
CA TRP A 101 5.08 4.21 -4.11
C TRP A 101 5.65 5.15 -5.15
N VAL A 102 5.11 5.15 -6.37
CA VAL A 102 5.51 6.09 -7.43
C VAL A 102 5.23 7.52 -6.97
N LEU A 103 4.04 7.78 -6.38
CA LEU A 103 3.69 9.09 -5.85
C LEU A 103 4.59 9.50 -4.68
N ALA A 104 4.80 8.60 -3.71
CA ALA A 104 5.64 8.86 -2.55
C ALA A 104 7.11 9.11 -2.91
N ASN A 105 7.64 8.42 -3.92
CA ASN A 105 9.03 8.60 -4.34
C ASN A 105 9.31 10.00 -4.87
N ARG A 106 8.32 10.65 -5.49
CA ARG A 106 8.48 12.01 -6.03
C ARG A 106 8.77 13.07 -4.96
N VAL A 107 8.34 12.83 -3.73
CA VAL A 107 8.48 13.79 -2.63
C VAL A 107 9.30 13.22 -1.46
N GLY A 108 10.03 12.13 -1.69
CA GLY A 108 10.92 11.52 -0.70
C GLY A 108 10.22 10.74 0.41
N SER A 109 8.93 10.43 0.26
CA SER A 109 8.08 9.79 1.28
C SER A 109 7.95 8.27 1.12
N THR A 110 8.73 7.63 0.25
CA THR A 110 8.61 6.18 -0.03
C THR A 110 8.70 5.32 1.24
N SER A 111 9.52 5.72 2.22
CA SER A 111 9.66 5.03 3.50
C SER A 111 8.47 5.20 4.45
N CYS A 112 7.55 6.11 4.16
CA CYS A 112 6.42 6.44 5.02
C CYS A 112 5.15 5.64 4.69
N ILE A 113 5.17 4.86 3.60
CA ILE A 113 3.98 4.16 3.11
C ILE A 113 3.48 3.14 4.13
N LYS A 114 2.19 3.22 4.41
CA LYS A 114 1.41 2.24 5.18
C LYS A 114 0.20 1.86 4.35
N VAL A 115 -0.20 0.60 4.35
CA VAL A 115 -1.34 0.14 3.54
C VAL A 115 -2.33 -0.58 4.44
N ILE A 116 -3.62 -0.28 4.24
CA ILE A 116 -4.72 -1.05 4.82
C ILE A 116 -5.00 -2.24 3.92
N LEU A 117 -4.86 -3.45 4.45
CA LEU A 117 -4.83 -4.71 3.70
C LEU A 117 -5.85 -5.71 4.23
N LYS A 118 -6.19 -6.69 3.39
CA LYS A 118 -6.97 -7.87 3.81
C LYS A 118 -6.14 -8.72 4.77
N ASP A 119 -6.74 -9.26 5.83
CA ASP A 119 -6.06 -10.09 6.83
C ASP A 119 -5.32 -11.31 6.23
N GLN A 120 -5.79 -11.85 5.11
CA GLN A 120 -5.14 -12.99 4.44
C GLN A 120 -3.72 -12.68 3.92
N ILE A 121 -3.38 -11.40 3.69
CA ILE A 121 -2.07 -11.01 3.15
C ILE A 121 -0.93 -11.33 4.12
N LYS A 122 -1.18 -11.43 5.43
CA LYS A 122 -0.17 -11.80 6.42
C LYS A 122 0.44 -13.19 6.19
N TYR A 123 -0.24 -14.06 5.44
CA TYR A 123 0.22 -15.41 5.12
C TYR A 123 1.12 -15.49 3.89
N VAL A 124 1.25 -14.40 3.12
CA VAL A 124 2.11 -14.37 1.92
C VAL A 124 3.58 -14.29 2.36
N PRO A 125 4.42 -15.29 2.04
CA PRO A 125 5.83 -15.28 2.45
C PRO A 125 6.59 -14.06 1.93
N GLY A 126 7.46 -13.50 2.76
CA GLY A 126 8.23 -12.29 2.47
C GLY A 126 7.37 -11.01 2.51
N ILE A 127 6.36 -10.90 1.66
CA ILE A 127 5.49 -9.71 1.57
C ILE A 127 4.71 -9.50 2.87
N GLY A 128 3.97 -10.51 3.34
CA GLY A 128 3.17 -10.42 4.56
C GLY A 128 4.05 -10.18 5.79
N TRP A 129 5.23 -10.79 5.85
CA TRP A 129 6.20 -10.59 6.93
C TRP A 129 6.76 -9.17 6.93
N GLY A 130 7.03 -8.61 5.75
CA GLY A 130 7.44 -7.22 5.59
C GLY A 130 6.34 -6.27 6.06
N CYS A 131 5.11 -6.49 5.63
CA CYS A 131 3.95 -5.72 6.08
C CYS A 131 3.78 -5.75 7.61
N ASP A 132 3.97 -6.91 8.25
CA ASP A 132 4.00 -7.02 9.72
C ASP A 132 5.11 -6.14 10.33
N ASN A 133 6.34 -6.24 9.83
CA ASN A 133 7.48 -5.47 10.35
C ASN A 133 7.39 -3.96 10.08
N LEU A 134 6.47 -3.54 9.21
CA LEU A 134 6.16 -2.17 8.89
C LEU A 134 4.88 -1.69 9.58
N ASP A 135 4.24 -2.52 10.40
CA ASP A 135 2.98 -2.19 11.05
C ASP A 135 1.89 -1.71 10.10
N PHE A 136 1.72 -2.42 8.97
CA PHE A 136 0.56 -2.22 8.10
C PHE A 136 -0.71 -2.67 8.82
N VAL A 137 -1.87 -2.18 8.37
CA VAL A 137 -3.16 -2.40 9.04
C VAL A 137 -3.89 -3.53 8.35
N TYR A 138 -4.17 -4.62 9.08
CA TYR A 138 -4.93 -5.76 8.56
C TYR A 138 -6.40 -5.67 8.98
N LEU A 139 -7.32 -5.84 8.03
CA LEU A 139 -8.76 -5.86 8.29
C LEU A 139 -9.34 -7.26 8.17
N THR A 140 -10.12 -7.64 9.18
CA THR A 140 -10.77 -8.95 9.32
C THR A 140 -12.19 -8.98 8.74
N ARG A 141 -12.74 -7.82 8.35
CA ARG A 141 -14.15 -7.61 7.94
C ARG A 141 -15.16 -7.71 9.09
N HIS A 142 -14.70 -7.56 10.33
CA HIS A 142 -15.54 -7.48 11.52
C HIS A 142 -15.29 -6.12 12.18
N TRP A 143 -16.28 -5.22 12.08
CA TRP A 143 -16.10 -3.80 12.41
C TRP A 143 -15.66 -3.60 13.86
N GLU A 144 -16.25 -4.33 14.80
CA GLU A 144 -15.99 -4.18 16.24
C GLU A 144 -14.52 -4.44 16.59
N PHE A 145 -13.87 -5.37 15.88
CA PHE A 145 -12.44 -5.62 16.03
C PHE A 145 -11.59 -4.65 15.20
N ASP A 146 -12.00 -4.43 13.94
CA ASP A 146 -11.24 -3.64 12.97
C ASP A 146 -11.15 -2.17 13.40
N GLU A 147 -12.20 -1.59 13.99
CA GLU A 147 -12.22 -0.21 14.50
C GLU A 147 -11.15 0.01 15.58
N GLN A 148 -11.16 -0.82 16.63
CA GLN A 148 -10.17 -0.75 17.70
C GLN A 148 -8.76 -0.98 17.14
N HIS A 149 -8.62 -1.91 16.19
CA HIS A 149 -7.32 -2.23 15.61
C HIS A 149 -6.75 -1.08 14.79
N ILE A 150 -7.60 -0.40 14.01
CA ILE A 150 -7.24 0.81 13.26
C ILE A 150 -6.78 1.90 14.25
N GLN A 151 -7.56 2.19 15.29
CA GLN A 151 -7.22 3.20 16.30
C GLN A 151 -5.85 2.95 16.93
N TYR A 152 -5.62 1.71 17.40
CA TYR A 152 -4.32 1.31 17.96
C TYR A 152 -3.15 1.52 16.98
N LYS A 153 -3.33 1.24 15.69
CA LYS A 153 -2.27 1.46 14.69
C LYS A 153 -2.02 2.96 14.44
N MET A 154 -3.07 3.78 14.39
CA MET A 154 -2.93 5.23 14.21
C MET A 154 -2.22 5.88 15.41
N GLU A 155 -2.57 5.45 16.63
CA GLU A 155 -1.88 5.85 17.86
C GLU A 155 -0.40 5.42 17.82
N LEU A 156 -0.10 4.18 17.45
CA LEU A 156 1.27 3.68 17.32
C LEU A 156 2.10 4.50 16.32
N TYR A 157 1.52 4.95 15.21
CA TYR A 157 2.22 5.83 14.27
C TYR A 157 2.58 7.18 14.91
N THR A 158 1.69 7.72 15.72
CA THR A 158 1.92 8.95 16.49
C THR A 158 3.01 8.74 17.55
N GLU A 159 2.90 7.70 18.37
CA GLU A 159 3.87 7.35 19.43
C GLU A 159 5.29 7.18 18.89
N THR A 160 5.40 6.66 17.67
CA THR A 160 6.68 6.38 17.02
C THR A 160 7.15 7.52 16.12
N HIS A 161 6.47 8.67 16.15
CA HIS A 161 6.72 9.84 15.30
C HIS A 161 6.81 9.49 13.80
N THR A 162 6.06 8.48 13.38
CA THR A 162 5.91 8.11 11.98
C THR A 162 4.89 9.05 11.35
N LYS A 163 5.27 9.70 10.25
CA LYS A 163 4.36 10.45 9.38
C LYS A 163 3.85 9.51 8.28
N PRO A 164 2.71 8.83 8.45
CA PRO A 164 2.25 7.85 7.48
C PRO A 164 1.89 8.48 6.13
N TRP A 165 2.15 7.73 5.06
CA TRP A 165 1.42 7.84 3.80
C TRP A 165 0.48 6.65 3.73
N LEU A 166 -0.69 6.79 4.38
CA LEU A 166 -1.63 5.70 4.61
C LEU A 166 -2.53 5.49 3.40
N VAL A 167 -2.38 4.35 2.71
CA VAL A 167 -3.20 3.97 1.57
C VAL A 167 -4.49 3.32 2.03
N ILE A 168 -5.62 3.88 1.58
CA ILE A 168 -6.96 3.34 1.82
C ILE A 168 -7.76 3.32 0.52
N PHE A 169 -8.53 2.23 0.36
CA PHE A 169 -9.50 2.05 -0.71
C PHE A 169 -10.91 1.98 -0.10
N PRO A 170 -11.63 3.11 0.05
CA PRO A 170 -12.97 3.13 0.64
C PRO A 170 -13.99 2.20 -0.02
N GLU A 171 -13.77 1.79 -1.27
CA GLU A 171 -14.59 0.80 -1.98
C GLU A 171 -14.56 -0.59 -1.32
N GLY A 172 -13.47 -0.92 -0.60
CA GLY A 172 -13.29 -2.18 0.14
C GLY A 172 -13.06 -3.43 -0.71
N THR A 173 -13.19 -3.31 -2.04
CA THR A 173 -12.89 -4.36 -3.02
C THR A 173 -12.61 -3.71 -4.37
N ASP A 174 -11.86 -4.41 -5.23
CA ASP A 174 -11.62 -3.95 -6.58
C ASP A 174 -12.91 -3.91 -7.40
N PHE A 175 -13.02 -2.93 -8.29
CA PHE A 175 -14.19 -2.70 -9.14
C PHE A 175 -14.39 -3.86 -10.14
N ASP A 176 -15.63 -4.29 -10.26
CA ASP A 176 -16.10 -5.27 -11.24
C ASP A 176 -17.60 -5.05 -11.49
N LYS A 177 -18.11 -5.46 -12.66
CA LYS A 177 -19.53 -5.30 -13.01
C LYS A 177 -20.48 -6.01 -12.05
N ASP A 178 -20.13 -7.20 -11.56
CA ASP A 178 -20.97 -7.91 -10.59
C ASP A 178 -21.01 -7.21 -9.23
N LYS A 179 -19.87 -6.62 -8.83
CA LYS A 179 -19.75 -5.86 -7.58
C LYS A 179 -20.48 -4.51 -7.69
N GLN A 180 -20.47 -3.90 -8.87
CA GLN A 180 -21.24 -2.70 -9.17
C GLN A 180 -22.75 -2.96 -8.99
N LEU A 181 -23.28 -4.06 -9.55
CA LEU A 181 -24.70 -4.39 -9.40
C LEU A 181 -25.09 -4.56 -7.92
N LYS A 182 -24.24 -5.22 -7.14
CA LYS A 182 -24.42 -5.34 -5.68
C LYS A 182 -24.35 -3.99 -4.97
N SER A 183 -23.43 -3.12 -5.38
CA SER A 183 -23.33 -1.75 -4.86
C SER A 183 -24.58 -0.94 -5.18
N TRP A 184 -25.14 -1.04 -6.39
CA TRP A 184 -26.39 -0.36 -6.77
C TRP A 184 -27.59 -0.84 -5.98
N ALA A 185 -27.73 -2.16 -5.78
CA ALA A 185 -28.80 -2.73 -4.97
C ALA A 185 -28.72 -2.23 -3.52
N PHE A 186 -27.50 -2.16 -2.95
CA PHE A 186 -27.30 -1.57 -1.63
C PHE A 186 -27.63 -0.08 -1.60
N SER A 187 -27.19 0.69 -2.60
CA SER A 187 -27.48 2.12 -2.70
C SER A 187 -28.99 2.39 -2.79
N GLU A 188 -29.71 1.67 -3.63
CA GLU A 188 -31.16 1.81 -3.81
C GLU A 188 -31.93 1.50 -2.52
N LYS A 189 -31.56 0.42 -1.84
CA LYS A 189 -32.17 0.03 -0.56
C LYS A 189 -32.00 1.08 0.53
N ASN A 190 -30.89 1.80 0.54
CA ASN A 190 -30.54 2.75 1.61
C ASN A 190 -30.64 4.22 1.19
N GLY A 191 -31.17 4.52 0.00
CA GLY A 191 -31.28 5.89 -0.52
C GLY A 191 -29.94 6.58 -0.77
N HIS A 192 -28.89 5.83 -1.10
CA HIS A 192 -27.56 6.38 -1.44
C HIS A 192 -27.38 6.55 -2.95
N PRO A 193 -26.40 7.36 -3.40
CA PRO A 193 -26.09 7.51 -4.82
C PRO A 193 -25.67 6.20 -5.49
N LYS A 194 -25.94 6.07 -6.79
CA LYS A 194 -25.45 4.99 -7.66
C LYS A 194 -24.31 5.54 -8.53
N PHE A 195 -23.19 4.83 -8.57
CA PHE A 195 -21.99 5.20 -9.34
C PHE A 195 -21.70 4.19 -10.45
N ASN A 196 -21.25 4.66 -11.61
CA ASN A 196 -21.08 3.86 -12.82
C ASN A 196 -19.64 3.34 -13.04
N ASN A 197 -18.66 3.97 -12.40
CA ASN A 197 -17.23 3.80 -12.61
C ASN A 197 -16.45 3.52 -11.31
N VAL A 198 -17.10 3.67 -10.15
CA VAL A 198 -16.59 3.34 -8.81
C VAL A 198 -17.67 2.63 -8.01
N LEU A 199 -17.31 1.94 -6.94
CA LEU A 199 -18.26 1.42 -5.95
C LEU A 199 -18.62 2.49 -4.90
N LEU A 200 -19.75 2.32 -4.23
CA LEU A 200 -20.14 3.20 -3.12
C LEU A 200 -19.08 3.12 -2.00
N PRO A 201 -18.45 4.23 -1.61
CA PRO A 201 -17.37 4.20 -0.63
C PRO A 201 -17.90 3.98 0.80
N ARG A 202 -17.13 3.28 1.62
CA ARG A 202 -17.41 3.06 3.04
C ARG A 202 -16.67 4.11 3.87
N HIS A 203 -17.42 4.96 4.57
CA HIS A 203 -16.87 6.09 5.34
C HIS A 203 -16.26 5.67 6.69
N LYS A 204 -16.80 4.64 7.36
CA LYS A 204 -16.41 4.22 8.72
C LYS A 204 -14.91 4.00 8.87
N GLY A 205 -14.30 3.20 8.00
CA GLY A 205 -12.87 2.92 8.05
C GLY A 205 -12.01 4.16 7.81
N LEU A 206 -12.47 5.10 6.96
CA LEU A 206 -11.79 6.36 6.75
C LEU A 206 -11.89 7.25 8.00
N HIS A 207 -13.07 7.34 8.62
CA HIS A 207 -13.28 8.08 9.87
C HIS A 207 -12.36 7.59 10.99
N ALA A 208 -12.32 6.27 11.22
CA ALA A 208 -11.48 5.64 12.23
C ALA A 208 -9.97 5.84 12.00
N CYS A 209 -9.54 6.08 10.76
CA CYS A 209 -8.15 6.45 10.47
C CYS A 209 -7.89 7.95 10.73
N ILE A 210 -8.83 8.81 10.32
CA ILE A 210 -8.70 10.26 10.40
C ILE A 210 -8.71 10.73 11.85
N GLU A 211 -9.64 10.23 12.67
CA GLU A 211 -9.93 10.78 13.99
C GLU A 211 -8.69 10.74 14.92
N PRO A 212 -8.00 9.61 15.12
CA PRO A 212 -6.82 9.58 15.99
C PRO A 212 -5.66 10.39 15.43
N LEU A 213 -5.37 10.29 14.12
CA LEU A 213 -4.27 11.03 13.50
C LEU A 213 -4.50 12.54 13.55
N ARG A 214 -5.75 13.00 13.39
CA ARG A 214 -6.12 14.42 13.50
C ARG A 214 -5.99 14.90 14.94
N THR A 215 -6.50 14.14 15.91
CA THR A 215 -6.44 14.48 17.34
C THR A 215 -4.99 14.67 17.80
N HIS A 216 -4.07 13.85 17.30
CA HIS A 216 -2.65 13.96 17.61
C HIS A 216 -1.83 14.88 16.69
N GLN A 217 -2.49 15.67 15.81
CA GLN A 217 -1.83 16.56 14.85
C GLN A 217 -0.80 15.84 13.95
N ASN A 218 -1.06 14.56 13.64
CA ASN A 218 -0.23 13.70 12.80
C ASN A 218 -0.92 13.40 11.45
N LEU A 219 -1.66 14.35 10.90
CA LEU A 219 -2.30 14.27 9.58
C LEU A 219 -2.43 15.67 8.98
N ASP A 220 -1.75 15.92 7.87
CA ASP A 220 -1.72 17.21 7.18
C ASP A 220 -2.82 17.33 6.12
N ALA A 221 -3.07 16.24 5.38
CA ALA A 221 -4.00 16.25 4.25
C ALA A 221 -4.51 14.84 3.87
N ILE A 222 -5.58 14.83 3.09
CA ILE A 222 -6.00 13.67 2.30
C ILE A 222 -5.63 13.94 0.84
N TYR A 223 -4.92 13.02 0.22
CA TYR A 223 -4.72 13.02 -1.23
C TYR A 223 -5.81 12.17 -1.83
N ASP A 224 -6.79 12.84 -2.43
CA ASP A 224 -7.85 12.22 -3.20
C ASP A 224 -7.29 11.84 -4.58
N ILE A 225 -7.15 10.54 -4.82
CA ILE A 225 -6.45 10.00 -5.99
C ILE A 225 -7.42 9.21 -6.85
N THR A 226 -7.44 9.50 -8.15
CA THR A 226 -8.26 8.77 -9.13
C THR A 226 -7.36 8.11 -10.15
N ILE A 227 -7.36 6.78 -10.19
CA ILE A 227 -6.62 5.97 -11.15
C ILE A 227 -7.55 5.50 -12.26
N GLY A 228 -7.10 5.71 -13.51
CA GLY A 228 -7.73 5.23 -14.73
C GLY A 228 -6.77 4.33 -15.52
N TYR A 229 -7.28 3.21 -16.00
CA TYR A 229 -6.56 2.28 -16.88
C TYR A 229 -7.26 2.14 -18.22
N GLU A 230 -6.49 2.00 -19.29
CA GLU A 230 -7.01 1.61 -20.61
C GLU A 230 -7.58 0.18 -20.58
N SER A 231 -6.89 -0.72 -19.88
CA SER A 231 -7.32 -2.09 -19.62
C SER A 231 -7.03 -2.44 -18.18
N LYS A 232 -7.96 -3.11 -17.48
CA LYS A 232 -7.80 -3.48 -16.06
C LYS A 232 -6.56 -4.36 -15.91
N PRO A 233 -5.50 -3.89 -15.23
CA PRO A 233 -4.32 -4.71 -15.04
C PRO A 233 -4.56 -5.76 -13.97
N THR A 234 -3.73 -6.79 -13.99
CA THR A 234 -3.61 -7.80 -12.95
C THR A 234 -2.16 -7.90 -12.54
N ILE A 235 -1.88 -8.58 -11.42
CA ILE A 235 -0.50 -8.90 -11.04
C ILE A 235 0.20 -9.60 -12.21
N PHE A 236 -0.48 -10.52 -12.90
CA PHE A 236 0.06 -11.22 -14.05
C PHE A 236 0.42 -10.29 -15.22
N THR A 237 -0.49 -9.42 -15.66
CA THR A 237 -0.21 -8.52 -16.80
C THR A 237 0.88 -7.50 -16.47
N CYS A 238 0.94 -7.05 -15.21
CA CYS A 238 2.04 -6.24 -14.71
C CYS A 238 3.36 -6.98 -14.75
N MET A 239 3.41 -8.26 -14.37
CA MET A 239 4.64 -9.05 -14.35
C MET A 239 5.21 -9.28 -15.75
N ILE A 240 4.36 -9.62 -16.73
CA ILE A 240 4.81 -9.87 -18.10
C ILE A 240 5.05 -8.59 -18.91
N GLY A 241 4.64 -7.43 -18.38
CA GLY A 241 4.83 -6.12 -19.01
C GLY A 241 3.85 -5.84 -20.14
N THR A 242 2.60 -6.31 -20.02
CA THR A 242 1.53 -6.04 -20.99
C THR A 242 0.59 -4.92 -20.54
N ASN A 243 0.88 -4.27 -19.41
CA ASN A 243 0.16 -3.08 -18.93
C ASN A 243 0.98 -1.80 -19.24
N PRO A 244 0.67 -1.08 -20.33
CA PRO A 244 1.54 -0.02 -20.83
C PRO A 244 1.35 1.32 -20.13
N THR A 245 0.13 1.67 -19.71
CA THR A 245 -0.20 3.05 -19.33
C THR A 245 -1.16 3.11 -18.14
N VAL A 246 -0.82 3.96 -17.19
CA VAL A 246 -1.65 4.28 -16.02
C VAL A 246 -1.81 5.78 -15.92
N ASN A 247 -3.05 6.25 -15.78
CA ASN A 247 -3.36 7.65 -15.57
C ASN A 247 -3.76 7.86 -14.12
N ILE A 248 -3.19 8.85 -13.46
CA ILE A 248 -3.43 9.15 -12.05
C ILE A 248 -3.72 10.64 -11.93
N ASP A 249 -4.92 10.97 -11.48
CA ASP A 249 -5.30 12.33 -11.08
C ASP A 249 -5.17 12.48 -9.57
N ILE A 250 -4.53 13.56 -9.13
CA ILE A 250 -4.17 13.80 -7.74
C ILE A 250 -4.78 15.13 -7.30
N LYS A 251 -5.54 15.08 -6.21
CA LYS A 251 -6.03 16.27 -5.53
C LYS A 251 -5.70 16.26 -4.04
N ARG A 252 -4.97 17.27 -3.58
CA ARG A 252 -4.67 17.49 -2.16
C ARG A 252 -5.82 18.23 -1.49
N ILE A 253 -6.32 17.69 -0.39
CA ILE A 253 -7.36 18.29 0.46
C ILE A 253 -6.75 18.47 1.87
N PRO A 254 -6.50 19.71 2.32
CA PRO A 254 -6.04 19.98 3.68
C PRO A 254 -6.96 19.35 4.73
N ILE A 255 -6.39 18.85 5.83
CA ILE A 255 -7.19 18.19 6.89
C ILE A 255 -8.24 19.12 7.51
N SER A 256 -8.02 20.44 7.45
CA SER A 256 -8.95 21.47 7.92
C SER A 256 -10.24 21.54 7.11
N GLU A 257 -10.23 21.08 5.86
CA GLU A 257 -11.41 21.04 4.98
C GLU A 257 -12.20 19.72 5.11
N VAL A 258 -11.66 18.73 5.82
CA VAL A 258 -12.28 17.42 5.98
C VAL A 258 -13.21 17.44 7.21
N PRO A 259 -14.49 17.02 7.08
CA PRO A 259 -15.42 17.01 8.21
C PRO A 259 -14.93 16.18 9.41
N LYS A 260 -15.38 16.57 10.61
CA LYS A 260 -15.11 15.86 11.87
C LYS A 260 -16.18 14.81 12.17
N GLU A 261 -17.44 15.20 12.06
CA GLU A 261 -18.59 14.33 12.31
C GLU A 261 -18.71 13.24 11.25
N GLU A 262 -19.03 12.01 11.67
CA GLU A 262 -19.11 10.83 10.81
C GLU A 262 -20.17 11.00 9.69
N ASP A 263 -21.37 11.47 10.03
CA ASP A 263 -22.45 11.71 9.07
C ASP A 263 -22.08 12.76 8.00
N ALA A 264 -21.36 13.81 8.42
CA ALA A 264 -20.88 14.83 7.49
C ALA A 264 -19.76 14.27 6.60
N LEU A 265 -18.88 13.43 7.16
CA LEU A 265 -17.84 12.73 6.40
C LEU A 265 -18.44 11.77 5.36
N GLN A 266 -19.54 11.07 5.69
CA GLN A 266 -20.24 10.20 4.73
C GLN A 266 -20.74 10.99 3.51
N LYS A 267 -21.43 12.12 3.74
CA LYS A 267 -21.90 12.97 2.63
C LYS A 267 -20.73 13.52 1.81
N TRP A 268 -19.66 13.93 2.50
CA TRP A 268 -18.45 14.46 1.88
C TRP A 268 -17.76 13.43 0.98
N ILE A 269 -17.57 12.19 1.44
CA ILE A 269 -16.93 11.14 0.62
C ILE A 269 -17.82 10.74 -0.57
N TYR A 270 -19.16 10.74 -0.42
CA TYR A 270 -20.07 10.52 -1.55
C TYR A 270 -19.93 11.61 -2.62
N ASN A 271 -19.78 12.87 -2.22
CA ASN A 271 -19.55 13.97 -3.16
C ASN A 271 -18.18 13.86 -3.86
N LEU A 272 -17.15 13.34 -3.19
CA LEU A 272 -15.86 13.07 -3.84
C LEU A 272 -15.97 11.92 -4.83
N TYR A 273 -16.64 10.83 -4.45
CA TYR A 273 -16.82 9.67 -5.33
C TYR A 273 -17.73 9.98 -6.53
N ASP A 274 -18.72 10.87 -6.40
CA ASP A 274 -19.48 11.40 -7.54
C ASP A 274 -18.57 12.15 -8.53
N LYS A 275 -17.62 12.95 -8.04
CA LYS A 275 -16.62 13.61 -8.88
C LYS A 275 -15.67 12.61 -9.54
N LYS A 276 -15.21 11.58 -8.81
CA LYS A 276 -14.40 10.48 -9.38
C LYS A 276 -15.16 9.74 -10.47
N ASP A 277 -16.43 9.46 -10.24
CA ASP A 277 -17.29 8.74 -11.17
C ASP A 277 -17.39 9.47 -12.51
N LYS A 278 -17.65 10.77 -12.45
CA LYS A 278 -17.70 11.67 -13.62
C LYS A 278 -16.35 11.81 -14.30
N LEU A 279 -15.27 11.94 -13.53
CA LEU A 279 -13.91 12.03 -14.06
C LEU A 279 -13.51 10.74 -14.81
N LEU A 280 -13.87 9.58 -14.28
CA LEU A 280 -13.64 8.28 -14.94
C LEU A 280 -14.55 8.07 -16.16
N GLN A 281 -15.74 8.67 -16.17
CA GLN A 281 -16.57 8.69 -17.37
C GLN A 281 -15.91 9.52 -18.48
N GLN A 282 -15.50 10.75 -18.15
CA GLN A 282 -14.76 11.63 -19.08
C GLN A 282 -13.47 10.97 -19.57
N PHE A 283 -12.76 10.25 -18.70
CA PHE A 283 -11.58 9.48 -19.07
C PHE A 283 -11.87 8.49 -20.20
N LYS A 284 -12.97 7.73 -20.08
CA LYS A 284 -13.38 6.75 -21.11
C LYS A 284 -13.83 7.44 -22.39
N ASP A 285 -14.62 8.50 -22.26
CA ASP A 285 -15.17 9.25 -23.39
C ASP A 285 -14.06 9.95 -24.20
N ASN A 286 -12.99 10.39 -23.54
CA ASN A 286 -11.83 11.06 -24.14
C ASN A 286 -10.71 10.09 -24.57
N GLY A 287 -11.02 8.81 -24.81
CA GLY A 287 -10.03 7.84 -25.32
C GLY A 287 -8.96 7.46 -24.28
N ASN A 288 -9.36 7.27 -23.03
CA ASN A 288 -8.52 6.88 -21.90
C ASN A 288 -7.49 7.94 -21.47
N GLN A 289 -7.92 9.19 -21.40
CA GLN A 289 -7.10 10.31 -20.93
C GLN A 289 -7.93 11.25 -20.05
N PHE A 290 -7.38 11.62 -18.88
CA PHE A 290 -8.01 12.64 -18.04
C PHE A 290 -7.90 14.03 -18.69
N PRO A 291 -8.88 14.92 -18.46
CA PRO A 291 -8.94 16.23 -19.12
C PRO A 291 -7.80 17.17 -18.73
N SER A 292 -7.27 17.06 -17.52
CA SER A 292 -6.18 17.90 -17.02
C SER A 292 -4.87 17.61 -17.78
N PRO A 293 -3.93 18.57 -17.87
CA PRO A 293 -2.58 18.29 -18.34
C PRO A 293 -1.88 17.23 -17.46
N TYR A 294 -0.99 16.44 -18.05
CA TYR A 294 -0.17 15.47 -17.33
C TYR A 294 1.31 15.66 -17.57
N ILE A 295 2.09 15.07 -16.66
CA ILE A 295 3.51 14.80 -16.86
C ILE A 295 3.75 13.28 -16.85
N ILE A 296 4.82 12.86 -17.52
CA ILE A 296 5.38 11.51 -17.34
C ILE A 296 6.64 11.66 -16.49
N PRO A 297 6.64 11.19 -15.22
CA PRO A 297 7.80 11.28 -14.36
C PRO A 297 9.00 10.57 -14.99
N LYS A 298 10.16 11.22 -14.99
CA LYS A 298 11.41 10.49 -15.16
C LYS A 298 11.68 9.66 -13.90
N VAL A 299 12.13 8.44 -14.09
CA VAL A 299 12.58 7.58 -12.99
C VAL A 299 13.88 8.16 -12.42
N GLY A 300 13.91 8.41 -11.11
CA GLY A 300 15.06 9.04 -10.44
C GLY A 300 16.27 8.11 -10.35
N LEU A 301 17.48 8.69 -10.22
CA LEU A 301 18.73 7.93 -10.08
C LEU A 301 18.74 7.05 -8.82
N ASP A 302 18.03 7.45 -7.78
CA ASP A 302 17.84 6.68 -6.54
C ASP A 302 17.17 5.33 -6.82
N VAL A 303 16.20 5.28 -7.73
CA VAL A 303 15.53 4.05 -8.14
C VAL A 303 16.49 3.08 -8.80
N TYR A 304 17.35 3.56 -9.70
CA TYR A 304 18.40 2.74 -10.32
C TYR A 304 19.43 2.27 -9.29
N PHE A 305 19.92 3.17 -8.45
CA PHE A 305 20.90 2.88 -7.41
C PHE A 305 20.43 1.77 -6.46
N PHE A 306 19.23 1.90 -5.90
CA PHE A 306 18.69 0.88 -4.99
C PHE A 306 18.40 -0.43 -5.72
N SER A 307 18.02 -0.39 -6.99
CA SER A 307 17.80 -1.61 -7.78
C SER A 307 19.10 -2.39 -7.98
N ILE A 308 20.19 -1.70 -8.34
CA ILE A 308 21.53 -2.31 -8.43
C ILE A 308 21.93 -2.89 -7.08
N LEU A 309 21.73 -2.14 -5.98
CA LEU A 309 22.02 -2.61 -4.63
C LEU A 309 21.27 -3.91 -4.30
N TRP A 310 19.97 -3.98 -4.60
CA TRP A 310 19.19 -5.20 -4.38
C TRP A 310 19.65 -6.36 -5.25
N TYR A 311 19.96 -6.14 -6.54
CA TYR A 311 20.51 -7.18 -7.42
C TYR A 311 21.84 -7.72 -6.90
N THR A 312 22.78 -6.85 -6.55
CA THR A 312 24.07 -7.24 -5.98
C THR A 312 23.90 -7.96 -4.64
N PHE A 313 23.03 -7.45 -3.76
CA PHE A 313 22.73 -8.08 -2.47
C PHE A 313 22.19 -9.49 -2.65
N MET A 314 21.23 -9.70 -3.56
CA MET A 314 20.63 -11.02 -3.77
C MET A 314 21.66 -12.03 -4.27
N ILE A 315 22.49 -11.65 -5.24
CA ILE A 315 23.58 -12.51 -5.73
C ILE A 315 24.53 -12.87 -4.60
N MET A 316 24.95 -11.87 -3.81
CA MET A 316 25.85 -12.08 -2.67
C MET A 316 25.22 -12.96 -1.58
N ALA A 317 23.95 -12.74 -1.24
CA ALA A 317 23.24 -13.50 -0.22
C ALA A 317 23.14 -14.98 -0.61
N PHE A 318 22.77 -15.29 -1.86
CA PHE A 318 22.72 -16.67 -2.33
C PHE A 318 24.11 -17.31 -2.40
N TYR A 319 25.12 -16.58 -2.87
CA TYR A 319 26.50 -17.06 -2.85
C TYR A 319 26.94 -17.40 -1.43
N LEU A 320 26.82 -16.48 -0.48
CA LEU A 320 27.22 -16.71 0.91
C LEU A 320 26.44 -17.85 1.57
N MET A 321 25.12 -17.98 1.31
CA MET A 321 24.33 -19.11 1.82
C MET A 321 24.80 -20.46 1.25
N SER A 322 25.30 -20.49 0.01
CA SER A 322 25.88 -21.72 -0.58
C SER A 322 27.25 -22.08 -0.01
N GLN A 323 28.03 -21.08 0.43
CA GLN A 323 29.36 -21.30 0.98
C GLN A 323 29.34 -21.56 2.50
N HIS A 324 28.32 -21.07 3.21
CA HIS A 324 28.27 -21.09 4.67
C HIS A 324 26.98 -21.71 5.21
N THR A 325 27.08 -22.97 5.65
CA THR A 325 25.94 -23.74 6.19
C THR A 325 25.25 -23.06 7.38
N LEU A 326 25.99 -22.37 8.25
CA LEU A 326 25.41 -21.63 9.38
C LEU A 326 24.47 -20.51 8.92
N LEU A 327 24.83 -19.80 7.84
CA LEU A 327 24.00 -18.74 7.28
C LEU A 327 22.71 -19.32 6.66
N LEU A 328 22.81 -20.47 6.02
CA LEU A 328 21.65 -21.21 5.50
C LEU A 328 20.72 -21.65 6.64
N TYR A 329 21.25 -22.21 7.73
CA TYR A 329 20.43 -22.58 8.90
C TYR A 329 19.81 -21.38 9.58
N TYR A 330 20.53 -20.25 9.69
CA TYR A 330 19.95 -19.00 10.16
C TYR A 330 18.77 -18.58 9.27
N PHE A 331 18.95 -18.59 7.94
CA PHE A 331 17.89 -18.23 7.00
C PHE A 331 16.64 -19.11 7.19
N ILE A 332 16.82 -20.43 7.24
CA ILE A 332 15.73 -21.39 7.45
C ILE A 332 15.03 -21.16 8.79
N ALA A 333 15.79 -20.98 9.88
CA ALA A 333 15.23 -20.75 11.21
C ALA A 333 14.37 -19.47 11.27
N VAL A 334 14.83 -18.37 10.67
CA VAL A 334 14.10 -17.10 10.63
C VAL A 334 12.86 -17.20 9.73
N VAL A 335 12.94 -17.91 8.61
CA VAL A 335 11.77 -18.21 7.77
C VAL A 335 10.71 -18.99 8.56
N LEU A 336 11.11 -20.04 9.29
CA LEU A 336 10.21 -20.80 10.15
C LEU A 336 9.60 -19.94 11.26
N PHE A 337 10.39 -19.04 11.85
CA PHE A 337 9.88 -18.05 12.81
C PHE A 337 8.76 -17.20 12.20
N PHE A 338 8.94 -16.65 10.99
CA PHE A 338 7.92 -15.82 10.36
C PHE A 338 6.67 -16.61 9.93
N ILE A 339 6.85 -17.84 9.43
CA ILE A 339 5.71 -18.73 9.13
C ILE A 339 4.90 -18.97 10.40
N SER A 340 5.55 -19.35 11.50
CA SER A 340 4.90 -19.52 12.80
C SER A 340 4.24 -18.23 13.27
N SER A 341 4.94 -17.10 13.20
CA SER A 341 4.43 -15.79 13.62
C SER A 341 3.21 -15.33 12.83
N SER A 342 3.04 -15.74 11.57
CA SER A 342 1.84 -15.38 10.78
C SER A 342 0.61 -16.22 11.17
N ARG A 343 0.81 -17.44 11.71
CA ARG A 343 -0.25 -18.39 12.07
C ARG A 343 -0.68 -18.30 13.53
N PHE A 344 0.26 -18.13 14.46
CA PHE A 344 -0.04 -18.15 15.88
C PHE A 344 -0.35 -16.75 16.41
N LYS A 345 -1.59 -16.58 16.89
CA LYS A 345 -2.09 -15.32 17.46
C LYS A 345 -1.24 -14.82 18.64
N SER A 346 -0.81 -15.70 19.53
CA SER A 346 0.07 -15.36 20.66
C SER A 346 1.39 -14.72 20.21
N LEU A 347 2.01 -15.22 19.13
CA LEU A 347 3.22 -14.64 18.55
C LEU A 347 2.95 -13.28 17.90
N ARG A 348 1.78 -13.09 17.28
CA ARG A 348 1.37 -11.79 16.72
C ARG A 348 1.15 -10.76 17.82
N GLU A 349 0.47 -11.12 18.90
CA GLU A 349 0.26 -10.28 20.08
C GLU A 349 1.59 -9.93 20.75
N PHE A 350 2.48 -10.90 20.94
CA PHE A 350 3.84 -10.66 21.47
C PHE A 350 4.63 -9.65 20.63
N ARG A 351 4.48 -9.70 19.30
CA ARG A 351 5.10 -8.74 18.38
C ARG A 351 4.36 -7.39 18.32
N GLY A 352 3.26 -7.22 19.04
CA GLY A 352 2.43 -6.00 19.03
C GLY A 352 1.67 -5.79 17.71
N LEU A 353 1.53 -6.85 16.90
CA LEU A 353 0.89 -6.79 15.59
C LEU A 353 -0.63 -6.82 15.66
N GLN A 354 -1.19 -7.36 16.74
CA GLN A 354 -2.61 -7.43 17.02
C GLN A 354 -2.89 -6.81 18.38
N LEU A 355 -4.12 -6.32 18.55
CA LEU A 355 -4.62 -5.91 19.85
C LEU A 355 -4.59 -7.09 20.83
N PRO A 356 -4.15 -6.90 22.08
CA PRO A 356 -4.39 -7.86 23.14
C PRO A 356 -5.90 -8.11 23.25
N GLN A 357 -6.34 -9.36 23.39
CA GLN A 357 -7.77 -9.70 23.54
C GLN A 357 -8.45 -9.15 24.80
N HIS A 358 -7.77 -8.35 25.62
CA HIS A 358 -8.26 -7.87 26.90
C HIS A 358 -8.29 -6.35 27.00
N THR A 359 -9.33 -5.75 26.42
CA THR A 359 -9.96 -4.53 26.94
C THR A 359 -11.45 -4.52 26.58
N LYS A 360 -12.18 -5.57 26.98
CA LYS A 360 -13.53 -5.32 27.48
C LYS A 360 -13.33 -4.67 28.85
N LYS A 361 -13.20 -3.34 28.88
CA LYS A 361 -13.46 -2.60 30.12
C LYS A 361 -14.92 -2.88 30.48
N GLN A 362 -15.10 -3.50 31.64
CA GLN A 362 -16.39 -3.59 32.33
C GLN A 362 -16.93 -2.18 32.61
#